data_AF-G4ZSW2-F1
#
_entry.id   AF-G4ZSW2-F1
#
_cell.length_a   1.000
_cell.length_b   1.000
_cell.length_c   1.000
_cell.angle_alpha   90.00
_cell.angle_beta   90.00
_cell.angle_gamma   90.00
#
_symmetry.space_group_name_H-M   'P 1'
#
loop_
_entity.id
_entity.type
_entity.pdbx_description
1 polymer ?
#
loop_
_entity_poly.entity_id
_entity_poly.type
_entity_poly.pdbx_seq_one_letter_code
_entity_poly.pdbx_strand_id
1 'polypeptide(L)'
;VNSEHELVQALAAYAGHVVKIFAVYPHPKLSRLVCVRAGRARKKLRRRHYKDAARTAPRRRGARGTTNRQATWVSDSEEIGRALQTYSWADIRKIVGVSPWGEQLLFRIKQRAFSRYDPVNRCPGCPMEEC
;
A
#
# COMPACT_ATOMS: atom_id res chain seq x y z
N VAL A 1 23.72 -17.91 6.64
CA VAL A 1 23.21 -17.03 5.58
C VAL A 1 24.05 -15.77 5.52
N ASN A 2 25.04 -15.75 4.65
CA ASN A 2 26.10 -14.75 4.58
C ASN A 2 25.89 -13.76 3.42
N SER A 3 24.86 -13.93 2.59
CA SER A 3 24.51 -13.03 1.48
C SER A 3 22.99 -12.87 1.31
N GLU A 4 22.55 -11.78 0.69
CA GLU A 4 21.14 -11.57 0.33
C GLU A 4 20.63 -12.67 -0.60
N HIS A 5 21.51 -13.16 -1.49
CA HIS A 5 21.21 -14.26 -2.39
C HIS A 5 20.96 -15.58 -1.64
N GLU A 6 21.82 -15.93 -0.67
CA GLU A 6 21.59 -17.09 0.20
C GLU A 6 20.32 -16.97 1.03
N LEU A 7 19.97 -15.76 1.48
CA LEU A 7 18.74 -15.53 2.25
C LEU A 7 17.50 -15.73 1.39
N VAL A 8 17.50 -15.18 0.17
CA VAL A 8 16.43 -15.37 -0.81
C VAL A 8 16.29 -16.85 -1.16
N GLN A 9 17.41 -17.57 -1.38
CA GLN A 9 17.39 -19.00 -1.66
C GLN A 9 16.85 -19.82 -0.48
N ALA A 10 17.29 -19.54 0.74
CA ALA A 10 16.79 -20.24 1.94
C ALA A 10 15.29 -19.98 2.16
N LEU A 11 14.84 -18.74 1.96
CA LEU A 11 13.42 -18.41 2.06
C LEU A 11 12.59 -19.01 0.91
N ALA A 12 13.15 -19.10 -0.30
CA ALA A 12 12.50 -19.77 -1.42
C ALA A 12 12.38 -21.28 -1.18
N ALA A 13 13.42 -21.90 -0.60
CA ALA A 13 13.38 -23.30 -0.20
C ALA A 13 12.31 -23.54 0.89
N TYR A 14 12.18 -22.63 1.86
CA TYR A 14 11.17 -22.73 2.92
C TYR A 14 9.74 -22.46 2.41
N ALA A 15 9.55 -21.47 1.54
CA ALA A 15 8.23 -21.06 1.04
C ALA A 15 7.68 -21.97 -0.08
N GLY A 16 8.53 -22.86 -0.62
CA GLY A 16 8.18 -23.76 -1.72
C GLY A 16 8.04 -23.05 -3.07
N HIS A 17 7.75 -23.82 -4.12
CA HIS A 17 7.75 -23.36 -5.51
C HIS A 17 6.62 -22.40 -5.89
N VAL A 18 5.65 -22.19 -5.00
CA VAL A 18 4.46 -21.37 -5.25
C VAL A 18 4.77 -19.87 -5.15
N VAL A 19 5.78 -19.48 -4.37
CA VAL A 19 6.05 -18.07 -4.03
C VAL A 19 7.40 -17.62 -4.59
N LYS A 20 7.37 -16.71 -5.58
CA LYS A 20 8.58 -16.05 -6.09
C LYS A 20 8.99 -14.88 -5.17
N ILE A 21 10.12 -15.03 -4.48
CA ILE A 21 10.70 -14.01 -3.61
C ILE A 21 11.74 -13.21 -4.41
N PHE A 22 11.46 -11.93 -4.67
CA PHE A 22 12.34 -11.07 -5.48
C PHE A 22 13.40 -10.32 -4.67
N ALA A 23 13.11 -9.99 -3.41
CA ALA A 23 14.03 -9.25 -2.54
C ALA A 23 13.63 -9.40 -1.07
N VAL A 24 14.59 -9.23 -0.17
CA VAL A 24 14.36 -9.24 1.29
C VAL A 24 14.75 -7.89 1.87
N TYR A 25 13.77 -7.19 2.44
CA TYR A 25 13.98 -5.87 3.03
C TYR A 25 14.05 -5.91 4.56
N PRO A 26 14.83 -5.02 5.19
CA PRO A 26 14.84 -4.89 6.63
C PRO A 26 13.46 -4.52 7.18
N HIS A 27 13.14 -5.03 8.37
CA HIS A 27 11.86 -4.75 9.03
C HIS A 27 11.62 -3.24 9.22
N PRO A 28 10.40 -2.72 8.97
CA PRO A 28 10.13 -1.27 8.97
C PRO A 28 10.27 -0.59 10.34
N LYS A 29 10.09 -1.33 11.45
CA LYS A 29 10.32 -0.83 12.82
C LYS A 29 11.80 -0.93 13.20
N LEU A 30 12.44 0.20 13.48
CA LEU A 30 13.85 0.30 13.90
C LEU A 30 14.17 -0.48 15.18
N SER A 31 13.22 -0.62 16.10
CA SER A 31 13.36 -1.45 17.32
C SER A 31 13.55 -2.94 17.01
N ARG A 32 13.05 -3.40 15.86
CA ARG A 32 13.28 -4.78 15.36
C ARG A 32 14.53 -4.90 14.47
N LEU A 33 15.25 -3.80 14.22
CA LEU A 33 16.53 -3.79 13.52
C LEU A 33 17.74 -3.87 14.48
N VAL A 34 17.51 -3.96 15.79
CA VAL A 34 18.58 -4.14 16.79
C VAL A 34 19.43 -5.38 16.46
N CYS A 35 18.79 -6.45 15.97
CA CYS A 35 19.47 -7.67 15.53
C CYS A 35 20.34 -7.50 14.25
N VAL A 36 20.08 -6.49 13.41
CA VAL A 36 20.93 -6.19 12.23
C VAL A 36 22.21 -5.46 12.64
N ARG A 37 22.18 -4.76 13.78
CA ARG A 37 23.31 -3.99 14.30
C ARG A 37 24.23 -4.82 15.20
N ALA A 38 23.68 -5.84 15.87
CA ALA A 38 24.37 -6.63 16.88
C ALA A 38 25.13 -7.87 16.36
N GLY A 39 24.97 -8.26 15.08
CA GLY A 39 25.62 -9.46 14.56
C GLY A 39 26.08 -9.28 13.12
N ARG A 40 27.41 -9.16 12.91
CA ARG A 40 28.16 -9.47 11.68
C ARG A 40 27.45 -9.16 10.34
N ALA A 41 26.78 -8.01 10.20
CA ALA A 41 26.19 -7.62 8.93
C ALA A 41 27.29 -7.25 7.92
N ARG A 42 27.44 -8.05 6.86
CA ARG A 42 28.47 -7.90 5.80
C ARG A 42 28.45 -6.53 5.12
N LYS A 43 27.32 -5.82 5.16
CA LYS A 43 27.19 -4.42 4.73
C LYS A 43 26.75 -3.55 5.91
N LYS A 44 27.63 -2.64 6.34
CA LYS A 44 27.28 -1.54 7.25
C LYS A 44 26.42 -0.52 6.49
N LEU A 45 25.12 -0.79 6.34
CA LEU A 45 24.18 0.19 5.80
C LEU A 45 24.08 1.37 6.76
N ARG A 46 24.31 2.58 6.25
CA ARG A 46 24.18 3.81 7.05
C ARG A 46 22.71 4.00 7.45
N ARG A 47 22.47 4.59 8.63
CA ARG A 47 21.12 4.93 9.16
C ARG A 47 20.22 5.60 8.12
N ARG A 48 20.77 6.44 7.24
CA ARG A 48 20.06 7.10 6.13
C ARG A 48 19.29 6.11 5.25
N HIS A 49 19.88 4.96 4.89
CA HIS A 49 19.25 3.99 4.00
C HIS A 49 17.96 3.41 4.59
N TYR A 50 17.96 3.13 5.89
CA TYR A 50 16.76 2.65 6.58
C TYR A 50 15.68 3.73 6.67
N LYS A 51 16.07 4.98 6.95
CA LYS A 51 15.13 6.11 6.94
C LYS A 51 14.52 6.31 5.55
N ASP A 52 15.33 6.21 4.51
CA ASP A 52 14.90 6.33 3.12
C ASP A 52 13.95 5.20 2.72
N ALA A 53 14.27 3.95 3.09
CA ALA A 53 13.38 2.80 2.88
C ALA A 53 12.04 2.99 3.62
N ALA A 54 12.08 3.39 4.89
CA ALA A 54 10.87 3.64 5.69
C ALA A 54 10.02 4.78 5.11
N ARG A 55 10.63 5.81 4.51
CA ARG A 55 9.95 6.94 3.87
C ARG A 55 9.37 6.58 2.48
N THR A 56 10.09 5.78 1.70
CA THR A 56 9.72 5.45 0.31
C THR A 56 8.73 4.29 0.22
N ALA A 57 8.83 3.30 1.10
CA ALA A 57 7.94 2.14 1.12
C ALA A 57 6.45 2.48 1.21
N PRO A 58 5.96 3.35 2.12
CA PRO A 58 4.53 3.70 2.17
C PRO A 58 4.07 4.43 0.90
N ARG A 59 4.92 5.29 0.31
CA ARG A 59 4.60 5.97 -0.96
C ARG A 59 4.43 4.99 -2.12
N ARG A 60 5.35 4.03 -2.25
CA ARG A 60 5.26 2.95 -3.25
C ARG A 60 4.00 2.10 -3.06
N ARG A 61 3.68 1.74 -1.81
CA ARG A 61 2.43 1.01 -1.50
C ARG A 61 1.19 1.84 -1.83
N GLY A 62 1.20 3.13 -1.52
CA GLY A 62 0.11 4.05 -1.85
C GLY A 62 -0.11 4.14 -3.36
N ALA A 63 0.95 4.38 -4.13
CA ALA A 63 0.90 4.43 -5.59
C ALA A 63 0.34 3.12 -6.19
N ARG A 64 0.88 1.97 -5.76
CA ARG A 64 0.37 0.66 -6.19
C ARG A 64 -1.08 0.45 -5.79
N GLY A 65 -1.47 0.87 -4.58
CA GLY A 65 -2.84 0.78 -4.11
C GLY A 65 -3.81 1.59 -4.96
N THR A 66 -3.43 2.82 -5.34
CA THR A 66 -4.22 3.66 -6.25
C THR A 66 -4.33 3.03 -7.64
N THR A 67 -3.22 2.53 -8.22
CA THR A 67 -3.25 1.83 -9.51
C THR A 67 -4.16 0.61 -9.48
N ASN A 68 -4.07 -0.22 -8.45
CA ASN A 68 -4.90 -1.42 -8.31
C ASN A 68 -6.39 -1.07 -8.21
N ARG A 69 -6.75 -0.09 -7.38
CA ARG A 69 -8.14 0.36 -7.22
C ARG A 69 -8.71 0.96 -8.50
N GLN A 70 -7.88 1.69 -9.24
CA GLN A 70 -8.26 2.22 -10.55
C GLN A 70 -8.48 1.10 -11.56
N ALA A 71 -7.64 0.07 -11.58
CA ALA A 71 -7.85 -1.11 -12.40
C ALA A 71 -9.16 -1.83 -12.02
N THR A 72 -9.52 -1.85 -10.73
CA THR A 72 -10.83 -2.39 -10.29
C THR A 72 -12.00 -1.55 -10.81
N TRP A 73 -11.90 -0.21 -10.80
CA TRP A 73 -12.94 0.63 -11.43
C TRP A 73 -13.12 0.29 -12.90
N VAL A 74 -12.03 0.19 -13.66
CA VAL A 74 -12.06 -0.15 -15.09
C VAL A 74 -12.62 -1.55 -15.31
N SER A 75 -12.30 -2.50 -14.44
CA SER A 75 -12.83 -3.87 -14.49
C SER A 75 -14.33 -3.95 -14.23
N ASP A 76 -14.87 -3.10 -13.35
CA ASP A 76 -16.32 -3.06 -13.05
C ASP A 76 -17.09 -2.31 -14.15
N SER A 77 -16.55 -1.18 -14.59
CA SER A 77 -17.09 -0.39 -15.70
C SER A 77 -15.97 0.46 -16.30
N GLU A 78 -15.62 0.14 -17.54
CA GLU A 78 -14.57 0.87 -18.24
C GLU A 78 -14.90 2.36 -18.40
N GLU A 79 -16.17 2.67 -18.71
CA GLU A 79 -16.65 4.04 -18.87
C GLU A 79 -16.48 4.86 -17.58
N ILE A 80 -16.95 4.33 -16.44
CA ILE A 80 -16.80 4.97 -15.14
C ILE A 80 -15.32 5.09 -14.77
N GLY A 81 -14.54 4.03 -14.98
CA GLY A 81 -13.11 4.02 -14.70
C GLY A 81 -12.36 5.11 -15.47
N ARG A 82 -12.63 5.27 -16.77
CA ARG A 82 -12.03 6.32 -17.60
C ARG A 82 -12.51 7.71 -17.18
N ALA A 83 -13.81 7.89 -16.98
CA ALA A 83 -14.39 9.17 -16.55
C ALA A 83 -13.80 9.63 -15.20
N LEU A 84 -13.65 8.72 -14.23
CA LEU A 84 -13.04 9.07 -12.95
C LEU A 84 -11.57 9.46 -13.08
N GLN A 85 -10.83 9.03 -14.12
CA GLN A 85 -9.44 9.46 -14.31
C GLN A 85 -9.31 10.91 -14.79
N THR A 86 -10.27 11.42 -15.55
CA THR A 86 -10.19 12.77 -16.14
C THR A 86 -10.24 13.87 -15.09
N TYR A 87 -10.99 13.68 -14.01
CA TYR A 87 -11.14 14.68 -12.95
C TYR A 87 -9.94 14.70 -11.99
N SER A 88 -9.16 15.77 -11.96
CA SER A 88 -8.10 15.92 -10.94
C SER A 88 -8.70 16.26 -9.56
N TRP A 89 -7.87 16.18 -8.51
CA TRP A 89 -8.26 16.69 -7.19
C TRP A 89 -8.58 18.20 -7.23
N ALA A 90 -7.86 18.96 -8.06
CA ALA A 90 -8.13 20.37 -8.23
C ALA A 90 -9.50 20.61 -8.87
N ASP A 91 -9.96 19.72 -9.76
CA ASP A 91 -11.27 19.84 -10.38
C ASP A 91 -12.40 19.52 -9.41
N ILE A 92 -12.20 18.53 -8.53
CA ILE A 92 -13.16 18.22 -7.44
C ILE A 92 -13.35 19.44 -6.52
N ARG A 93 -12.26 20.17 -6.20
CA ARG A 93 -12.32 21.37 -5.35
C ARG A 93 -12.94 22.60 -6.01
N LYS A 94 -13.13 22.57 -7.33
CA LYS A 94 -13.80 23.66 -8.07
C LYS A 94 -15.32 23.49 -8.11
N ILE A 95 -15.85 22.36 -7.64
CA ILE A 95 -17.30 22.11 -7.67
C ILE A 95 -17.97 23.03 -6.64
N VAL A 96 -18.71 24.01 -7.14
CA VAL A 96 -19.42 24.99 -6.30
C VAL A 96 -20.53 24.30 -5.51
N GLY A 97 -20.69 24.67 -4.24
CA GLY A 97 -21.73 24.14 -3.36
C GLY A 97 -21.36 22.81 -2.68
N VAL A 98 -20.19 22.24 -2.99
CA VAL A 98 -19.70 21.06 -2.30
C VAL A 98 -19.00 21.49 -1.00
N SER A 99 -19.47 20.95 0.13
CA SER A 99 -18.81 21.16 1.41
C SER A 99 -17.45 20.45 1.46
N PRO A 100 -16.53 20.82 2.37
CA PRO A 100 -15.25 20.10 2.53
C PRO A 100 -15.42 18.59 2.74
N TRP A 101 -16.50 18.18 3.39
CA TRP A 101 -16.84 16.76 3.54
C TRP A 101 -17.25 16.13 2.21
N GLY A 102 -18.05 16.83 1.40
CA GLY A 102 -18.42 16.39 0.05
C GLY A 102 -17.21 16.25 -0.87
N GLU A 103 -16.24 17.19 -0.82
CA GLU A 103 -14.99 17.09 -1.58
C GLU A 103 -14.25 15.81 -1.20
N GLN A 104 -14.14 15.54 0.09
CA GLN A 104 -13.48 14.34 0.61
C GLN A 104 -14.22 13.06 0.17
N LEU A 105 -15.55 13.07 0.18
CA LEU A 105 -16.35 11.94 -0.30
C LEU A 105 -16.12 11.68 -1.78
N LEU A 106 -16.18 12.70 -2.63
CA LEU A 106 -15.92 12.60 -4.07
C LEU A 106 -14.51 12.09 -4.35
N PHE A 107 -13.51 12.54 -3.59
CA PHE A 107 -12.16 12.02 -3.69
C PHE A 107 -12.06 10.55 -3.30
N ARG A 108 -12.77 10.13 -2.25
CA ARG A 108 -12.82 8.71 -1.85
C ARG A 108 -13.51 7.85 -2.90
N ILE A 109 -14.59 8.32 -3.51
CA ILE A 109 -15.27 7.66 -4.63
C ILE A 109 -14.27 7.47 -5.78
N LYS A 110 -13.64 8.55 -6.25
CA LYS A 110 -12.63 8.49 -7.31
C LYS A 110 -11.52 7.49 -6.99
N GLN A 111 -10.99 7.51 -5.77
CA GLN A 111 -9.90 6.63 -5.35
C GLN A 111 -10.35 5.21 -4.98
N ARG A 112 -11.66 4.91 -5.04
CA ARG A 112 -12.27 3.69 -4.48
C ARG A 112 -11.81 3.43 -3.04
N ALA A 113 -11.59 4.50 -2.28
CA ALA A 113 -11.02 4.47 -0.93
C ALA A 113 -12.13 4.35 0.12
N PHE A 114 -13.09 3.45 -0.12
CA PHE A 114 -14.11 3.12 0.86
C PHE A 114 -13.52 2.12 1.85
N SER A 115 -13.53 2.50 3.12
CA SER A 115 -13.29 1.54 4.17
C SER A 115 -14.55 0.69 4.30
N ARG A 116 -14.46 -0.60 3.97
CA ARG A 116 -15.45 -1.58 4.44
C ARG A 116 -15.31 -1.84 5.94
N TYR A 117 -14.32 -1.27 6.63
CA TYR A 117 -14.14 -1.48 8.05
C TYR A 117 -15.04 -0.52 8.84
N ASP A 118 -15.93 -1.09 9.65
CA ASP A 118 -16.76 -0.39 10.63
C ASP A 118 -15.92 -0.17 11.91
N PRO A 119 -15.62 1.09 12.26
CA PRO A 119 -14.84 1.38 13.46
C PRO A 119 -15.59 1.15 14.77
N VAL A 120 -16.93 1.15 14.76
CA VAL A 120 -17.78 0.96 15.95
C VAL A 120 -17.75 -0.51 16.36
N ASN A 121 -18.06 -1.39 15.42
CA ASN A 121 -18.11 -2.83 15.64
C ASN A 121 -16.75 -3.53 15.42
N ARG A 122 -15.73 -2.78 15.01
CA ARG A 122 -14.36 -3.26 14.72
C ARG A 122 -14.33 -4.46 13.77
N CYS A 123 -15.25 -4.50 12.83
CA CYS A 123 -15.41 -5.58 11.86
C CYS A 123 -15.44 -5.02 10.42
N PRO A 124 -15.23 -5.85 9.39
CA PRO A 124 -15.63 -5.50 8.05
C PRO A 124 -17.16 -5.33 8.02
N GLY A 125 -17.65 -4.10 7.92
CA GLY A 125 -19.04 -3.77 7.64
C GLY A 125 -19.45 -4.33 6.28
N CYS A 126 -20.45 -5.20 6.31
CA CYS A 126 -21.16 -5.62 5.11
C CYS A 126 -22.11 -4.49 4.69
N PRO A 127 -22.05 -4.01 3.44
CA PRO A 127 -22.96 -2.97 2.96
C PRO A 127 -24.37 -3.48 2.65
N MET A 128 -24.64 -4.78 2.82
CA MET A 128 -25.95 -5.39 2.62
C MET A 128 -26.64 -5.58 3.97
N GLU A 129 -27.86 -5.07 4.12
CA GLU A 129 -28.68 -5.27 5.34
C GLU A 129 -29.06 -6.75 5.56
N GLU A 130 -29.03 -7.56 4.49
CA GLU A 130 -29.54 -8.93 4.47
C GLU A 130 -28.52 -10.01 4.84
N CYS A 131 -27.34 -9.63 5.36
CA CYS A 131 -26.23 -10.55 5.52
C CYS A 131 -26.26 -11.39 6.80
#